data_AF-U5NC15-F1
#
_entry.id   AF-U5NC15-F1
#
_cell.length_a   1.000
_cell.length_b   1.000
_cell.length_c   1.000
_cell.angle_alpha   90.00
_cell.angle_beta   90.00
_cell.angle_gamma   90.00
#
_symmetry.space_group_name_H-M   'P 1'
#
loop_
_entity.id
_entity.type
_entity.pdbx_description
1 polymer ?
#
loop_
_entity_poly.entity_id
_entity_poly.type
_entity_poly.pdbx_seq_one_letter_code
_entity_poly.pdbx_strand_id
1 'polypeptide(L)'
;MDILREWDARSLQTFLCEVDSETLIHFLWYMKSGQLLCRVLQNMSQRAAEMVFDDLENTWSGKDPDHAHAFDAEKGRLAISRVMDIVERLIAEGHIPNDLAHRLPTSSPPVLHPLGEGSVKKPLRDFPMVE
;
A
#
# COMPACT_ATOMS: atom_id res chain seq x y z
N MET A 1 -0.30 -10.02 -1.12
CA MET A 1 -1.15 -9.42 -0.07
C MET A 1 -2.57 -9.37 -0.65
N ASP A 2 -3.38 -10.40 -0.46
CA ASP A 2 -4.67 -10.54 -1.16
C ASP A 2 -5.85 -10.29 -0.21
N ILE A 3 -5.81 -9.23 0.60
CA ILE A 3 -6.82 -8.96 1.64
C ILE A 3 -8.23 -8.84 1.06
N LEU A 4 -8.35 -8.22 -0.13
CA LEU A 4 -9.62 -7.95 -0.80
C LEU A 4 -10.24 -9.23 -1.39
N ARG A 5 -9.48 -10.32 -1.51
CA ARG A 5 -9.96 -11.58 -2.08
C ARG A 5 -10.99 -12.26 -1.19
N GLU A 6 -10.82 -12.12 0.12
CA GLU A 6 -11.64 -12.81 1.12
C GLU A 6 -12.90 -12.01 1.47
N TRP A 7 -13.05 -10.80 0.94
CA TRP A 7 -14.19 -9.95 1.22
C TRP A 7 -15.43 -10.43 0.46
N ASP A 8 -16.57 -10.32 1.13
CA ASP A 8 -17.86 -10.49 0.49
C ASP A 8 -18.14 -9.33 -0.47
N ALA A 9 -19.12 -9.53 -1.35
CA ALA A 9 -19.44 -8.56 -2.39
C ALA A 9 -19.80 -7.18 -1.84
N ARG A 10 -20.47 -7.11 -0.67
CA ARG A 10 -20.91 -5.85 -0.10
C ARG A 10 -19.72 -5.04 0.40
N SER A 11 -18.82 -5.64 1.18
CA SER A 11 -17.61 -4.96 1.64
C SER A 11 -16.72 -4.51 0.48
N LEU A 12 -16.61 -5.33 -0.57
CA LEU A 12 -15.86 -4.93 -1.76
C LEU A 12 -16.52 -3.76 -2.51
N GLN A 13 -17.84 -3.78 -2.68
CA GLN A 13 -18.56 -2.66 -3.29
C GLN A 13 -18.43 -1.37 -2.47
N THR A 14 -18.53 -1.45 -1.14
CA THR A 14 -18.32 -0.29 -0.26
C THR A 14 -16.91 0.27 -0.45
N PHE A 15 -15.89 -0.57 -0.48
CA PHE A 15 -14.52 -0.13 -0.78
C PHE A 15 -14.38 0.52 -2.15
N LEU A 16 -15.00 -0.07 -3.19
CA LEU A 16 -14.95 0.47 -4.54
C LEU A 16 -15.66 1.83 -4.68
N CYS A 17 -16.57 2.16 -3.76
CA CYS A 17 -17.18 3.49 -3.70
C CYS A 17 -16.26 4.54 -3.03
N GLU A 18 -15.32 4.12 -2.18
CA GLU A 18 -14.44 5.03 -1.43
C GLU A 18 -13.08 5.25 -2.11
N VAL A 19 -12.62 4.28 -2.90
CA VAL A 19 -11.34 4.39 -3.61
C VAL A 19 -11.48 5.24 -4.87
N ASP A 20 -10.59 6.21 -5.04
CA ASP A 20 -10.51 6.99 -6.27
C ASP A 20 -9.98 6.13 -7.43
N SER A 21 -10.39 6.46 -8.66
CA SER A 21 -10.05 5.67 -9.84
C SER A 21 -8.55 5.60 -10.09
N GLU A 22 -7.80 6.70 -9.92
CA GLU A 22 -6.35 6.72 -10.16
C GLU A 22 -5.60 5.81 -9.18
N THR A 23 -5.91 5.92 -7.89
CA THR A 23 -5.38 5.03 -6.85
C THR A 23 -5.74 3.57 -7.14
N LEU A 24 -6.97 3.28 -7.56
CA LEU A 24 -7.39 1.93 -7.91
C LEU A 24 -6.58 1.36 -9.08
N ILE A 25 -6.35 2.15 -10.13
CA ILE A 25 -5.57 1.73 -11.30
C ILE A 25 -4.11 1.43 -10.92
N HIS A 26 -3.46 2.33 -10.18
CA HIS A 26 -2.08 2.14 -9.72
C HIS A 26 -1.95 0.94 -8.78
N PHE A 27 -2.92 0.75 -7.89
CA PHE A 27 -2.98 -0.39 -7.00
C PHE A 27 -3.13 -1.71 -7.78
N LEU A 28 -4.10 -1.80 -8.69
CA LEU A 28 -4.36 -3.01 -9.48
C LEU A 28 -3.16 -3.40 -10.35
N TRP A 29 -2.50 -2.42 -10.97
CA TRP A 29 -1.27 -2.65 -11.73
C TRP A 29 -0.16 -3.19 -10.83
N TYR A 30 0.11 -2.52 -9.71
CA TYR A 30 1.23 -2.88 -8.83
C TYR A 30 1.03 -4.22 -8.12
N MET A 31 -0.21 -4.60 -7.82
CA MET A 31 -0.53 -5.89 -7.20
C MET A 31 -0.27 -7.09 -8.11
N LYS A 32 -0.25 -6.89 -9.44
CA LYS A 32 0.03 -7.93 -10.45
C LYS A 32 -0.80 -9.21 -10.26
N SER A 33 -2.01 -9.09 -9.71
CA SER A 33 -2.86 -10.21 -9.34
C SER A 33 -4.08 -10.25 -10.25
N GLY A 34 -4.06 -11.13 -11.25
CA GLY A 34 -5.20 -11.32 -12.16
C GLY A 34 -6.47 -11.77 -11.43
N GLN A 35 -6.33 -12.56 -10.36
CA GLN A 35 -7.48 -12.98 -9.54
C GLN A 35 -8.10 -11.78 -8.80
N LEU A 36 -7.28 -10.90 -8.24
CA LEU A 36 -7.74 -9.67 -7.60
C LEU A 36 -8.45 -8.76 -8.61
N LEU A 37 -7.84 -8.57 -9.78
CA LEU A 37 -8.43 -7.79 -10.87
C LEU A 37 -9.81 -8.35 -11.25
N CYS A 38 -9.92 -9.65 -11.54
CA CYS A 38 -11.21 -10.27 -11.87
C CYS A 38 -12.25 -10.07 -10.76
N ARG A 39 -11.85 -10.20 -9.49
CA ARG A 39 -12.75 -10.04 -8.35
C ARG A 39 -13.27 -8.61 -8.24
N VAL A 40 -12.41 -7.62 -8.45
CA VAL A 40 -12.77 -6.20 -8.46
C VAL A 40 -13.72 -5.89 -9.60
N LEU A 41 -13.40 -6.31 -10.83
CA LEU A 41 -14.24 -6.07 -12.00
C LEU A 41 -15.63 -6.73 -11.89
N GLN A 42 -15.72 -7.92 -11.28
CA GLN A 42 -16.99 -8.61 -11.04
C GLN A 42 -17.92 -7.89 -10.05
N ASN A 43 -17.39 -6.99 -9.24
CA ASN A 43 -18.17 -6.22 -8.27
C ASN A 43 -18.50 -4.80 -8.76
N MET A 44 -18.17 -4.50 -10.01
CA MET A 44 -18.52 -3.26 -10.70
C MET A 44 -19.67 -3.48 -11.67
N SER A 45 -20.28 -2.38 -12.11
CA SER A 45 -21.11 -2.43 -13.32
C SER A 45 -20.22 -2.72 -14.53
N GLN A 46 -20.79 -3.31 -15.59
CA GLN A 46 -20.06 -3.61 -16.82
C GLN A 46 -19.32 -2.38 -17.36
N ARG A 47 -20.00 -1.23 -17.42
CA ARG A 47 -19.39 0.02 -17.91
C ARG A 47 -18.22 0.46 -17.04
N ALA A 48 -18.33 0.37 -15.72
CA ALA A 48 -17.26 0.74 -14.81
C ALA A 48 -16.06 -0.22 -14.93
N ALA A 49 -16.33 -1.52 -15.10
CA ALA A 49 -15.28 -2.51 -15.34
C ALA A 49 -14.53 -2.26 -16.67
N GLU A 50 -15.25 -1.94 -17.74
CA GLU A 50 -14.67 -1.57 -19.04
C GLU A 50 -13.78 -0.33 -18.90
N MET A 51 -14.27 0.73 -18.24
CA MET A 51 -13.48 1.96 -18.01
C MET A 51 -12.20 1.69 -17.21
N VAL A 52 -12.29 0.91 -16.13
CA VAL A 52 -11.12 0.55 -15.32
C VAL A 52 -10.12 -0.27 -16.12
N PHE A 53 -10.59 -1.18 -16.97
CA PHE A 53 -9.71 -1.98 -17.82
C PHE A 53 -9.00 -1.12 -18.86
N ASP A 54 -9.74 -0.25 -19.55
CA ASP A 54 -9.20 0.69 -20.55
C ASP A 54 -8.17 1.63 -19.91
N ASP A 55 -8.46 2.19 -18.73
CA ASP A 55 -7.54 3.07 -18.02
C ASP A 55 -6.25 2.33 -17.59
N LEU A 56 -6.37 1.07 -17.19
CA LEU A 56 -5.23 0.25 -16.80
C LEU A 56 -4.33 -0.06 -18.01
N GLU A 57 -4.92 -0.42 -19.14
CA GLU A 57 -4.20 -0.64 -20.40
C GLU A 57 -3.55 0.66 -20.88
N ASN A 58 -4.30 1.77 -20.94
CA ASN A 58 -3.78 3.06 -21.39
C ASN A 58 -2.63 3.59 -20.53
N THR A 59 -2.69 3.39 -19.21
CA THR A 59 -1.69 3.91 -18.28
C THR A 59 -0.44 3.03 -18.20
N TRP A 60 -0.62 1.71 -18.25
CA TRP A 60 0.42 0.75 -17.88
C TRP A 60 0.73 -0.31 -18.96
N SER A 61 0.22 -0.16 -20.19
CA SER A 61 0.50 -1.10 -21.28
C SER A 61 2.00 -1.39 -21.44
N GLY A 62 2.35 -2.67 -21.47
CA GLY A 62 3.72 -3.16 -21.61
C GLY A 62 4.65 -2.90 -20.42
N LYS A 63 4.16 -2.33 -19.31
CA LYS A 63 4.97 -2.06 -18.12
C LYS A 63 4.77 -3.13 -17.05
N ASP A 64 5.87 -3.75 -16.63
CA ASP A 64 5.90 -4.68 -15.50
C ASP A 64 6.26 -3.92 -14.21
N PRO A 65 5.44 -3.96 -13.15
CA PRO A 65 5.74 -3.28 -11.88
C PRO A 65 7.05 -3.76 -11.24
N ASP A 66 7.47 -5.01 -11.46
CA ASP A 66 8.72 -5.56 -10.92
C ASP A 66 9.98 -4.98 -11.60
N HIS A 67 9.81 -4.46 -12.81
CA HIS A 67 10.88 -3.88 -13.64
C HIS A 67 10.65 -2.39 -13.92
N ALA A 68 9.68 -1.78 -13.26
CA ALA A 68 9.31 -0.40 -13.48
C ALA A 68 10.39 0.56 -12.96
N HIS A 69 10.48 1.73 -13.59
CA HIS A 69 11.30 2.82 -13.06
C HIS A 69 10.85 3.18 -11.64
N ALA A 70 11.81 3.60 -10.80
CA ALA A 70 11.56 3.90 -9.39
C ALA A 70 10.38 4.86 -9.16
N PHE A 71 10.21 5.83 -10.07
CA PHE A 71 9.09 6.78 -10.06
C PHE A 71 7.72 6.09 -10.26
N ASP A 72 7.63 5.16 -11.22
CA ASP A 72 6.39 4.43 -11.49
C ASP A 72 6.08 3.43 -10.37
N ALA A 73 7.10 2.75 -9.85
CA ALA A 73 6.96 1.88 -8.69
C ALA A 73 6.52 2.65 -7.42
N GLU A 74 6.92 3.92 -7.28
CA GLU A 74 6.48 4.78 -6.18
C GLU A 74 4.99 5.08 -6.26
N LYS A 75 4.43 5.30 -7.46
CA LYS A 75 2.97 5.45 -7.62
C LYS A 75 2.20 4.24 -7.11
N GLY A 76 2.69 3.04 -7.41
CA GLY A 76 2.11 1.79 -6.90
C GLY A 76 2.19 1.67 -5.38
N ARG A 77 3.33 2.03 -4.78
CA ARG A 77 3.50 2.04 -3.31
C ARG A 77 2.57 3.06 -2.62
N LEU A 78 2.47 4.26 -3.16
CA LEU A 78 1.55 5.29 -2.67
C LEU A 78 0.10 4.83 -2.79
N ALA A 79 -0.26 4.17 -3.89
CA ALA A 79 -1.59 3.62 -4.08
C ALA A 79 -1.91 2.52 -3.06
N ILE A 80 -0.95 1.63 -2.75
CA ILE A 80 -1.11 0.68 -1.65
C ILE A 80 -1.37 1.43 -0.34
N SER A 81 -0.53 2.41 0.02
CA SER A 81 -0.70 3.15 1.27
C SER A 81 -2.11 3.74 1.40
N ARG A 82 -2.61 4.39 0.34
CA ARG A 82 -3.95 4.97 0.33
C ARG A 82 -5.06 3.92 0.44
N VAL A 83 -4.91 2.80 -0.27
CA VAL A 83 -5.86 1.68 -0.16
C VAL A 83 -5.91 1.18 1.28
N MET A 84 -4.76 1.05 1.94
CA MET A 84 -4.69 0.62 3.34
C MET A 84 -5.36 1.62 4.28
N ASP A 85 -5.14 2.92 4.10
CA ASP A 85 -5.82 3.96 4.90
C ASP A 85 -7.35 3.89 4.75
N ILE A 86 -7.85 3.64 3.53
CA ILE A 86 -9.29 3.44 3.26
C ILE A 86 -9.79 2.18 3.95
N VAL A 87 -9.04 1.07 3.85
CA VAL A 87 -9.40 -0.21 4.48
C VAL A 87 -9.48 -0.06 5.99
N GLU A 88 -8.47 0.56 6.63
CA GLU A 88 -8.43 0.79 8.06
C GLU A 88 -9.62 1.63 8.53
N ARG A 89 -9.95 2.70 7.79
CA ARG A 89 -11.14 3.51 8.04
C ARG A 89 -12.43 2.71 7.96
N LEU A 90 -12.61 1.93 6.88
CA LEU A 90 -13.84 1.13 6.69
C LEU A 90 -14.00 0.02 7.74
N ILE A 91 -12.89 -0.53 8.25
CA ILE A 91 -12.91 -1.46 9.39
C ILE A 91 -13.32 -0.73 10.67
N ALA A 92 -12.74 0.45 10.93
CA ALA A 92 -13.08 1.25 12.12
C ALA A 92 -14.55 1.69 12.14
N GLU A 93 -15.13 1.94 10.96
CA GLU A 93 -16.55 2.27 10.78
C GLU A 93 -17.47 1.04 10.83
N GLY A 94 -16.92 -0.18 10.85
CA GLY A 94 -17.67 -1.43 10.89
C GLY A 94 -18.30 -1.84 9.56
N HIS A 95 -17.87 -1.24 8.45
CA HIS A 95 -18.29 -1.62 7.09
C HIS A 95 -17.61 -2.90 6.60
N ILE A 96 -16.50 -3.28 7.23
CA ILE A 96 -15.68 -4.44 6.87
C ILE A 96 -15.38 -5.25 8.13
N PRO A 97 -15.47 -6.60 8.08
CA PRO A 97 -15.19 -7.43 9.25
C PRO A 97 -13.75 -7.26 9.75
N ASN A 98 -13.61 -7.02 11.06
CA ASN A 98 -12.32 -6.78 11.72
C ASN A 98 -11.39 -8.03 11.75
N ASP A 99 -11.92 -9.24 11.51
CA ASP A 99 -11.11 -10.47 11.36
C ASP A 99 -10.02 -10.29 10.27
N LEU A 100 -10.34 -9.51 9.23
CA LEU A 100 -9.44 -9.22 8.12
C LEU A 100 -8.36 -8.16 8.46
N ALA A 101 -8.51 -7.42 9.57
CA ALA A 101 -7.59 -6.38 10.01
C ALA A 101 -6.25 -6.94 10.51
N HIS A 102 -6.25 -8.16 11.07
CA HIS A 102 -5.05 -8.81 11.60
C HIS A 102 -4.03 -9.20 10.51
N ARG A 103 -4.40 -9.07 9.24
CA ARG A 103 -3.58 -9.42 8.07
C ARG A 103 -3.08 -8.19 7.31
N LEU A 104 -3.46 -6.99 7.75
CA LEU A 104 -2.83 -5.76 7.31
C LEU A 104 -1.41 -5.75 7.91
N PRO A 105 -0.33 -5.49 7.14
CA PRO A 105 0.94 -5.11 7.70
C PRO A 105 0.64 -3.92 8.58
N THR A 106 0.77 -4.12 9.89
CA THR A 106 0.68 -3.03 10.85
C THR A 106 1.62 -1.95 10.34
N SER A 107 1.06 -0.80 9.97
CA SER A 107 1.80 0.43 9.76
C SER A 107 2.43 0.82 11.09
N SER A 108 3.46 0.08 11.50
CA SER A 108 4.52 0.67 12.27
C SER A 108 5.34 1.43 11.24
N PRO A 109 5.33 2.78 11.24
CA PRO A 109 6.30 3.51 10.46
C PRO A 109 7.68 2.96 10.85
N PRO A 110 8.63 2.82 9.90
CA PRO A 110 9.99 2.48 10.27
C PRO A 110 10.42 3.52 11.32
N VAL A 111 10.61 3.06 12.56
CA VAL A 111 11.20 3.87 13.59
C VAL A 111 12.59 4.18 13.07
N LEU A 112 12.74 5.37 12.48
CA LEU A 112 14.04 6.00 12.33
C LEU A 112 14.56 6.10 13.76
N HIS A 113 15.42 5.15 14.13
CA HIS A 113 16.21 5.28 15.33
C HIS A 113 16.84 6.67 15.28
N PRO A 114 16.61 7.54 16.28
CA PRO A 114 17.38 8.77 16.36
C PRO A 114 18.85 8.35 16.42
N LEU A 115 19.64 8.84 15.47
CA LEU A 115 21.10 8.80 15.56
C LEU A 115 21.45 9.31 16.96
N GLY A 116 21.96 8.39 17.80
CA GLY A 116 22.19 8.65 19.21
C GLY A 116 23.11 9.85 19.38
N GLU A 117 22.54 10.92 19.92
CA GLU A 117 23.31 11.96 20.58
C GLU A 117 23.95 11.39 21.84
N GLY A 118 25.26 11.63 21.96
CA GLY A 118 25.90 11.91 23.24
C GLY A 118 25.99 10.78 24.26
N SER A 119 27.11 10.07 24.27
CA SER A 119 27.69 9.62 25.54
C SER A 119 28.99 10.36 25.80
N VAL A 120 28.85 11.50 26.47
CA VAL A 120 29.92 12.12 27.25
C VAL A 120 30.37 11.11 28.30
N LYS A 121 31.61 10.63 28.19
CA LYS A 121 32.39 10.11 29.32
C LYS A 121 33.81 10.65 29.24
N LYS A 122 34.06 11.75 29.95
CA LYS A 122 35.35 12.04 30.63
C LYS A 122 35.09 11.78 32.12
N PRO A 123 36.04 11.23 32.91
CA PRO A 123 37.33 11.87 33.26
C PRO A 123 38.52 10.86 33.22
N LEU A 124 39.82 11.12 33.43
CA LEU A 124 40.74 12.24 33.69
C LEU A 124 42.13 11.57 33.90
N ARG A 125 43.22 12.14 33.32
CA ARG A 125 44.67 11.85 33.57
C ARG A 125 45.16 10.44 33.14
N ASP A 126 46.31 10.24 32.49
CA ASP A 126 47.64 10.82 32.67
C ASP A 126 48.43 10.98 31.34
N PHE A 127 49.26 12.01 31.28
CA PHE A 127 50.38 12.21 30.33
C PHE A 127 51.58 11.34 30.76
N PRO A 128 52.48 10.86 29.85
CA PRO A 128 53.57 11.75 29.37
C PRO A 128 54.18 11.49 27.97
N MET A 129 54.80 12.57 27.50
CA MET A 129 56.05 12.77 26.71
C MET A 129 56.39 11.94 25.47
N VAL A 130 56.44 12.67 24.34
CA VAL A 130 57.62 12.96 23.50
C VAL A 130 58.81 12.01 23.62
N GLU A 131 59.15 11.36 22.51
CA GLU A 131 60.47 11.42 21.86
C GLU A 131 60.30 11.55 20.35
#